data_AF-W4VKU4-F1
#
_entry.id   AF-W4VKU4-F1
#
_cell.length_a   1.000
_cell.length_b   1.000
_cell.length_c   1.000
_cell.angle_alpha   90.00
_cell.angle_beta   90.00
_cell.angle_gamma   90.00
#
_symmetry.space_group_name_H-M   'P 1'
#
loop_
_entity.id
_entity.type
_entity.pdbx_description
1 polymer ?
#
loop_
_entity_poly.entity_id
_entity_poly.type
_entity_poly.pdbx_seq_one_letter_code
_entity_poly.pdbx_strand_id
1 'polypeptide(L)'
;MLSGELIDKDVMLQTLHKVKEEWKWETAWGGWDFPMCAMTAARLGELELAVDFLLMEQGKNTYLINGHNYQHDALTAYLPGNGGLLTAVAMMATKWGGFPEEWEVEYEGG
;
A
#
# COMPACT_ATOMS: atom_id res chain seq x y z
N MET A 1 -11.06 3.69 13.33
CA MET A 1 -9.66 4.06 13.05
C MET A 1 -9.18 4.94 14.19
N LEU A 2 -8.04 4.64 14.82
CA LEU A 2 -7.45 5.49 15.86
C LEU A 2 -7.21 6.90 15.30
N SER A 3 -7.56 7.96 16.04
CA SER A 3 -7.31 9.32 15.58
C SER A 3 -5.80 9.56 15.60
N GLY A 4 -5.21 9.77 14.42
CA GLY A 4 -3.78 10.05 14.27
C GLY A 4 -3.38 11.46 14.71
N GLU A 5 -4.14 12.09 15.61
CA GLU A 5 -3.96 13.48 16.07
C GLU A 5 -2.68 13.68 16.90
N LEU A 6 -2.06 12.60 17.37
CA LEU A 6 -0.80 12.61 18.12
C LEU A 6 0.41 12.16 17.29
N ILE A 7 0.24 11.96 15.98
CA ILE A 7 1.32 11.46 15.12
C ILE A 7 2.10 12.64 14.56
N ASP A 8 3.38 12.72 14.94
CA ASP A 8 4.35 13.55 14.26
C ASP A 8 4.58 12.97 12.85
N LYS A 9 4.18 13.72 11.82
CA LYS A 9 4.22 13.27 10.43
C LYS A 9 5.64 13.04 9.96
N ASP A 10 6.59 13.87 10.39
CA ASP A 10 7.98 13.77 9.94
C ASP A 10 8.63 12.53 10.55
N VAL A 11 8.38 12.28 11.85
CA VAL A 11 8.87 11.05 12.52
C VAL A 11 8.24 9.80 11.90
N MET A 12 6.95 9.84 11.58
CA MET A 12 6.26 8.72 10.92
C MET A 12 6.80 8.48 9.50
N LEU A 13 7.10 9.53 8.76
CA LEU A 13 7.71 9.43 7.42
C LEU A 13 9.11 8.82 7.49
N GLN A 14 9.96 9.29 8.41
CA GLN A 14 11.28 8.70 8.65
C GLN A 14 11.19 7.23 9.05
N THR A 15 10.18 6.88 9.86
CA THR A 15 9.92 5.48 10.23
C THR A 15 9.51 4.65 9.02
N LEU A 16 8.66 5.19 8.14
CA LEU A 16 8.22 4.51 6.93
C LEU A 16 9.38 4.29 5.94
N HIS A 17 10.25 5.27 5.76
CA HIS A 17 11.48 5.10 4.96
C HIS A 17 12.36 4.01 5.53
N LYS A 18 12.57 4.01 6.85
CA LYS A 18 13.36 2.97 7.51
C LYS A 18 12.75 1.59 7.38
N VAL A 19 11.41 1.47 7.41
CA VAL A 19 10.71 0.22 7.11
C VAL A 19 10.93 -0.18 5.64
N LYS A 20 10.84 0.75 4.68
CA LYS A 20 11.17 0.46 3.26
C LYS A 20 12.55 -0.16 3.10
N GLU A 21 13.55 0.40 3.78
CA GLU A 21 14.95 0.01 3.64
C GLU A 21 15.33 -1.26 4.42
N GLU A 22 14.88 -1.38 5.67
CA GLU A 22 15.35 -2.42 6.60
C GLU A 22 14.41 -3.64 6.67
N TRP A 23 13.18 -3.51 6.18
CA TRP A 23 12.22 -4.60 6.28
C TRP A 23 12.59 -5.75 5.35
N LYS A 24 12.47 -6.97 5.87
CA LYS A 24 12.75 -8.19 5.12
C LYS A 24 11.55 -8.56 4.25
N TRP A 25 11.35 -7.81 3.18
CA TRP A 25 10.23 -7.95 2.24
C TRP A 25 10.06 -9.37 1.67
N GLU A 26 11.17 -10.10 1.44
CA GLU A 26 11.13 -11.50 1.02
C GLU A 26 10.46 -12.43 2.05
N THR A 27 10.62 -12.11 3.34
CA THR A 27 10.04 -12.86 4.46
C THR A 27 8.74 -12.25 4.99
N ALA A 28 8.25 -11.15 4.39
CA ALA A 28 7.04 -10.46 4.84
C ALA A 28 5.88 -11.45 5.00
N TRP A 29 5.17 -11.35 6.13
CA TRP A 29 4.31 -12.42 6.62
C TRP A 29 3.08 -12.63 5.72
N GLY A 30 2.63 -11.58 5.00
CA GLY A 30 1.68 -11.72 3.89
C GLY A 30 1.61 -10.49 3.01
N GLY A 31 0.98 -10.61 1.83
CA GLY A 31 0.84 -9.51 0.86
C GLY A 31 0.06 -8.28 1.36
N TRP A 32 -0.35 -8.24 2.63
CA TRP A 32 -1.07 -7.13 3.26
C TRP A 32 -0.14 -6.05 3.85
N ASP A 33 1.15 -6.36 4.04
CA ASP A 33 2.16 -5.40 4.55
C ASP A 33 2.33 -4.22 3.56
N PHE A 34 2.30 -4.50 2.26
CA PHE A 34 2.43 -3.53 1.17
C PHE A 34 1.30 -2.48 1.16
N PRO A 35 0.00 -2.88 1.11
CA PRO A 35 -1.08 -1.91 1.15
C PRO A 35 -1.17 -1.16 2.48
N MET A 36 -0.74 -1.75 3.61
CA MET A 36 -0.64 -1.02 4.88
C MET A 36 0.40 0.11 4.83
N CYS A 37 1.56 -0.15 4.23
CA CYS A 37 2.59 0.88 4.02
C CYS A 37 2.10 1.94 3.03
N ALA A 38 1.41 1.54 1.96
CA ALA A 38 0.82 2.45 0.98
C ALA A 38 -0.23 3.38 1.60
N MET A 39 -1.15 2.85 2.41
CA MET A 39 -2.13 3.67 3.15
C MET A 39 -1.46 4.66 4.12
N THR A 40 -0.33 4.28 4.70
CA THR A 40 0.45 5.15 5.58
C THR A 40 1.12 6.27 4.79
N ALA A 41 1.77 5.94 3.67
CA ALA A 41 2.38 6.91 2.75
C ALA A 41 1.34 7.92 2.23
N ALA A 42 0.18 7.43 1.78
CA ALA A 42 -0.93 8.27 1.32
C ALA A 42 -1.44 9.22 2.40
N ARG A 43 -1.47 8.78 3.68
CA ARG A 43 -1.88 9.63 4.80
C ARG A 43 -0.84 10.69 5.18
N LEU A 44 0.43 10.46 4.86
CA LEU A 44 1.51 11.41 5.06
C LEU A 44 1.65 12.42 3.91
N GLY A 45 0.98 12.18 2.77
CA GLY A 45 1.05 13.01 1.56
C GLY A 45 2.07 12.54 0.54
N GLU A 46 2.74 11.41 0.78
CA GLU A 46 3.75 10.82 -0.10
C GLU A 46 3.08 9.85 -1.08
N LEU A 47 2.43 10.40 -2.10
CA LEU A 47 1.62 9.62 -3.04
C LEU A 47 2.47 8.71 -3.94
N GLU A 48 3.63 9.18 -4.38
CA GLU A 48 4.59 8.36 -5.14
C GLU A 48 5.06 7.16 -4.33
N LEU A 49 5.41 7.38 -3.06
CA LEU A 49 5.82 6.33 -2.16
C LEU A 49 4.68 5.32 -1.92
N ALA A 50 3.44 5.78 -1.89
CA ALA A 50 2.28 4.90 -1.77
C ALA A 50 2.16 3.96 -2.97
N VAL A 51 2.33 4.48 -4.19
CA VAL A 51 2.33 3.69 -5.43
C VAL A 51 3.51 2.73 -5.46
N ASP A 52 4.71 3.19 -5.08
CA ASP A 52 5.92 2.37 -4.95
C ASP A 52 5.68 1.14 -4.07
N PHE A 53 5.00 1.31 -2.92
CA PHE A 53 4.68 0.18 -2.05
C PHE A 53 3.69 -0.79 -2.70
N LEU A 54 2.67 -0.28 -3.41
CA LEU A 54 1.70 -1.13 -4.11
C LEU A 54 2.30 -1.87 -5.30
N LEU A 55 3.29 -1.30 -5.97
CA LEU A 55 3.95 -1.86 -7.15
C LEU A 55 5.32 -2.49 -6.84
N MET A 56 5.70 -2.59 -5.57
CA MET A 56 7.01 -3.10 -5.17
C MET A 56 7.22 -4.51 -5.74
N GLU A 57 8.33 -4.71 -6.45
CA GLU A 57 8.72 -5.96 -7.10
C GLU A 57 9.09 -7.02 -6.05
N GLN A 58 8.08 -7.62 -5.43
CA GLN A 58 8.24 -8.69 -4.46
C GLN A 58 7.33 -9.85 -4.80
N GLY A 59 7.83 -11.08 -4.65
CA GLY A 59 7.09 -12.29 -5.02
C GLY A 59 5.71 -12.41 -4.34
N LYS A 60 5.55 -11.81 -3.15
CA LYS A 60 4.30 -11.78 -2.37
C LYS A 60 3.37 -10.61 -2.71
N ASN A 61 3.87 -9.65 -3.50
CA ASN A 61 3.11 -8.53 -4.06
C ASN A 61 2.83 -8.74 -5.57
N THR A 62 3.15 -9.92 -6.10
CA THR A 62 2.83 -10.30 -7.48
C THR A 62 1.35 -10.67 -7.59
N TYR A 63 0.73 -10.21 -8.67
CA TYR A 63 -0.61 -10.61 -9.05
C TYR A 63 -0.52 -11.65 -10.16
N LEU A 64 -1.18 -12.78 -9.98
CA LEU A 64 -1.36 -13.77 -11.04
C LEU A 64 -2.18 -13.16 -12.18
N ILE A 65 -2.12 -13.77 -13.37
CA ILE A 65 -2.92 -13.33 -14.55
C ILE A 65 -4.44 -13.31 -14.25
N ASN A 66 -4.88 -14.09 -13.26
CA ASN A 66 -6.27 -14.11 -12.79
C ASN A 66 -6.61 -12.95 -11.82
N GLY A 67 -5.67 -12.04 -11.53
CA GLY A 67 -5.85 -10.89 -10.63
C GLY A 67 -5.70 -11.20 -9.14
N HIS A 68 -5.42 -12.44 -8.76
CA HIS A 68 -5.22 -12.80 -7.35
C HIS A 68 -3.81 -12.49 -6.87
N ASN A 69 -3.71 -11.93 -5.67
CA ASN A 69 -2.43 -11.72 -5.02
C ASN A 69 -1.83 -13.08 -4.63
N TYR A 70 -0.62 -13.36 -5.12
CA TYR A 70 0.09 -14.60 -4.91
C TYR A 70 0.92 -14.54 -3.63
N GLN A 71 0.81 -15.55 -2.75
CA GLN A 71 1.62 -15.60 -1.53
C GLN A 71 2.69 -16.69 -1.56
N HIS A 72 2.31 -17.94 -1.90
CA HIS A 72 3.22 -19.07 -2.10
C HIS A 72 2.48 -20.24 -2.78
N ASP A 73 3.17 -21.31 -3.18
CA ASP A 73 2.59 -22.42 -3.97
C ASP A 73 1.32 -23.05 -3.35
N ALA A 74 1.28 -23.16 -2.02
CA ALA A 74 0.09 -23.66 -1.29
C ALA A 74 -1.03 -22.62 -1.06
N LEU A 75 -0.81 -21.33 -1.39
CA LEU A 75 -1.79 -20.25 -1.23
C LEU A 75 -1.68 -19.26 -2.40
N THR A 76 -2.28 -19.69 -3.51
CA THR A 76 -2.29 -18.97 -4.79
C THR A 76 -3.22 -17.75 -4.81
N ALA A 77 -4.14 -17.63 -3.85
CA ALA A 77 -5.05 -16.51 -3.72
C ALA A 77 -5.07 -15.98 -2.28
N TYR A 78 -4.41 -14.84 -2.06
CA TYR A 78 -4.39 -14.16 -0.77
C TYR A 78 -5.31 -12.94 -0.78
N LEU A 79 -6.57 -13.19 -0.41
CA LEU A 79 -7.63 -12.17 -0.38
C LEU A 79 -7.31 -10.95 0.51
N PRO A 80 -6.58 -11.06 1.64
CA PRO A 80 -6.18 -9.87 2.39
C PRO A 80 -5.24 -8.93 1.61
N GLY A 81 -4.40 -9.45 0.73
CA GLY A 81 -3.57 -8.64 -0.18
C GLY A 81 -4.43 -7.90 -1.21
N ASN A 82 -5.38 -8.62 -1.86
CA ASN A 82 -6.33 -8.01 -2.80
C ASN A 82 -7.22 -6.95 -2.14
N GLY A 83 -7.77 -7.24 -0.95
CA GLY A 83 -8.60 -6.31 -0.20
C GLY A 83 -7.81 -5.11 0.33
N GLY A 84 -6.56 -5.33 0.74
CA GLY A 84 -5.63 -4.27 1.12
C GLY A 84 -5.33 -3.34 -0.05
N LEU A 85 -5.01 -3.88 -1.23
CA LEU A 85 -4.81 -3.08 -2.46
C LEU A 85 -6.03 -2.23 -2.76
N LEU A 86 -7.22 -2.83 -2.81
CA LEU A 86 -8.47 -2.12 -3.12
C LEU A 86 -8.75 -1.01 -2.09
N THR A 87 -8.53 -1.29 -0.80
CA THR A 87 -8.74 -0.31 0.27
C THR A 87 -7.73 0.83 0.16
N ALA A 88 -6.46 0.54 -0.11
CA ALA A 88 -5.42 1.55 -0.29
C ALA A 88 -5.74 2.48 -1.47
N VAL A 89 -6.10 1.91 -2.62
CA VAL A 89 -6.49 2.65 -3.83
C VAL A 89 -7.74 3.49 -3.58
N ALA A 90 -8.78 2.94 -2.94
CA ALA A 90 -9.99 3.69 -2.60
C ALA A 90 -9.71 4.84 -1.61
N MET A 91 -8.81 4.63 -0.65
CA MET A 91 -8.38 5.66 0.29
C MET A 91 -7.61 6.78 -0.41
N MET A 92 -6.67 6.45 -1.30
CA MET A 92 -5.93 7.42 -2.12
C MET A 92 -6.88 8.27 -2.98
N ALA A 93 -7.87 7.63 -3.60
CA ALA A 93 -8.83 8.30 -4.49
C ALA A 93 -9.78 9.27 -3.76
N THR A 94 -10.33 8.88 -2.60
CA THR A 94 -11.47 9.59 -2.00
C THR A 94 -11.13 10.61 -0.91
N LYS A 95 -10.04 10.42 -0.15
CA LYS A 95 -9.86 11.16 1.12
C LYS A 95 -8.60 12.02 1.25
N TRP A 96 -7.57 11.79 0.45
CA TRP A 96 -6.24 12.40 0.70
C TRP A 96 -5.61 13.12 -0.50
N GLY A 97 -6.36 13.33 -1.57
CA GLY A 97 -5.92 14.21 -2.66
C GLY A 97 -5.25 13.50 -3.83
N GLY A 98 -5.49 12.20 -4.01
CA GLY A 98 -5.30 11.54 -5.30
C GLY A 98 -4.02 10.73 -5.45
N PHE A 99 -3.74 10.41 -6.70
CA PHE A 99 -2.57 9.67 -7.19
C PHE A 99 -1.49 10.69 -7.61
N PRO A 100 -0.28 10.27 -8.04
CA PRO A 100 0.70 11.20 -8.59
C PRO A 100 0.09 12.15 -9.63
N GLU A 101 0.56 13.40 -9.69
CA GLU A 101 -0.06 14.47 -10.53
C GLU A 101 -0.08 14.12 -12.03
N GLU A 102 0.78 13.21 -12.46
CA GLU A 102 0.87 12.74 -13.85
C GLU A 102 -0.23 11.74 -14.22
N TRP A 103 -1.01 11.24 -13.26
CA TRP A 103 -2.01 10.22 -13.49
C TRP A 103 -3.39 10.84 -13.72
N GLU A 104 -3.99 10.54 -14.88
CA GLU A 104 -5.41 10.83 -15.11
C GLU A 104 -6.27 9.80 -14.35
N VAL A 105 -7.03 10.28 -13.36
CA VAL A 105 -7.79 9.43 -12.44
C VAL A 105 -9.27 9.81 -12.47
N GLU A 106 -10.12 8.82 -12.73
CA GLU A 106 -11.56 8.91 -12.57
C GLU A 106 -12.01 8.01 -11.41
N TYR A 107 -12.83 8.54 -10.50
CA TYR A 107 -13.45 7.76 -9.44
C TYR A 107 -14.87 8.24 -9.16
N GLU A 108 -15.76 7.32 -8.79
CA GLU A 108 -17.14 7.61 -8.39
C GLU A 108 -17.32 7.30 -6.89
N GLY A 109 -17.94 8.23 -6.14
CA GLY A 109 -18.33 8.02 -4.74
C GLY A 109 -17.52 8.79 -3.68
N GLY A 110 -17.43 10.12 -3.82
CA GLY A 110 -16.88 11.05 -2.80
C GLY A 110 -17.95 11.65 -1.89
#